data_AF-G1AHD2-F1
#
_entry.id   AF-G1AHD2-F1
#
_cell.length_a   1.000
_cell.length_b   1.000
_cell.length_c   1.000
_cell.angle_alpha   90.00
_cell.angle_beta   90.00
_cell.angle_gamma   90.00
#
_symmetry.space_group_name_H-M   'P 1'
#
loop_
_entity.id
_entity.type
_entity.pdbx_description
1 polymer ?
#
loop_
_entity_poly.entity_id
_entity_poly.type
_entity_poly.pdbx_seq_one_letter_code
_entity_poly.pdbx_strand_id
1 'polypeptide(L)'
;YTGNTWDKTLCPDPTTCASNCALDGADYEGTYGIKSDGEALTLQLKVGSNVGSRVYLMGPKSANYELFNLKNKEFTFDVDVSNLPCGLNGALYFVEMPRDGGLSAYSTNKAGARYGTGYCDAQCPQDIKQANINNWAPSTGNTNTGTGSQGSCCDEMDI
;
A
#
# COMPACT_ATOMS: atom_id res chain seq x y z
N TYR A 1 -14.68 -7.13 -0.09
CA TYR A 1 -13.61 -7.94 0.53
C TYR A 1 -13.79 -7.86 2.03
N THR A 2 -13.92 -9.00 2.73
CA THR A 2 -14.19 -9.05 4.17
C THR A 2 -13.28 -10.07 4.83
N GLY A 3 -12.55 -9.65 5.88
CA GLY A 3 -11.47 -10.45 6.46
C GLY A 3 -10.40 -10.74 5.42
N ASN A 4 -10.35 -11.98 4.92
CA ASN A 4 -9.44 -12.42 3.89
C ASN A 4 -10.13 -13.05 2.67
N THR A 5 -11.40 -12.70 2.42
CA THR A 5 -12.20 -13.28 1.33
C THR A 5 -12.81 -12.22 0.42
N TRP A 6 -12.87 -12.54 -0.88
CA TRP A 6 -13.57 -11.75 -1.89
C TRP A 6 -15.02 -12.20 -2.02
N ASP A 7 -15.93 -11.25 -2.26
CA ASP A 7 -17.32 -11.56 -2.55
C ASP A 7 -17.41 -12.07 -4.00
N LYS A 8 -17.83 -13.33 -4.18
CA LYS A 8 -17.85 -13.98 -5.51
C LYS A 8 -18.93 -13.44 -6.45
N THR A 9 -19.97 -12.79 -5.91
CA THR A 9 -21.02 -12.17 -6.73
C THR A 9 -20.55 -10.83 -7.26
N LEU A 10 -19.86 -10.03 -6.45
CA LEU A 10 -19.30 -8.75 -6.88
C LEU A 10 -18.00 -8.91 -7.68
N CYS A 11 -17.21 -9.94 -7.38
CA CYS A 11 -15.90 -10.22 -7.96
C CYS A 11 -15.85 -11.63 -8.58
N PRO A 12 -16.58 -11.89 -9.68
CA PRO A 12 -16.51 -13.17 -10.40
C PRO A 12 -15.23 -13.29 -11.25
N ASP A 13 -14.67 -12.16 -11.70
CA ASP A 13 -13.42 -12.05 -12.44
C ASP A 13 -12.72 -10.71 -12.11
N PRO A 14 -11.40 -10.57 -12.36
CA PRO A 14 -10.65 -9.38 -12.00
C PRO A 14 -11.21 -8.06 -12.57
N THR A 15 -11.63 -8.06 -13.83
CA THR A 15 -12.10 -6.86 -14.52
C THR A 15 -13.45 -6.39 -13.96
N THR A 16 -14.37 -7.32 -13.77
CA THR A 16 -15.67 -7.06 -13.14
C THR A 16 -15.49 -6.60 -11.70
N CYS A 17 -14.59 -7.24 -10.94
CA CYS A 17 -14.29 -6.87 -9.56
C CYS A 17 -13.77 -5.42 -9.45
N ALA A 18 -12.79 -5.05 -10.28
CA ALA A 18 -12.25 -3.68 -10.33
C ALA A 18 -13.30 -2.64 -10.77
N SER A 19 -14.29 -3.03 -11.55
CA SER A 19 -15.37 -2.12 -12.01
C SER A 19 -16.49 -1.99 -10.98
N ASN A 20 -16.78 -3.05 -10.23
CA ASN A 20 -17.86 -3.07 -9.23
C ASN A 20 -17.43 -2.55 -7.85
N CYS A 21 -16.13 -2.56 -7.55
CA CYS A 21 -15.59 -2.22 -6.24
C CYS A 21 -14.87 -0.87 -6.27
N ALA A 22 -14.89 -0.17 -5.13
CA ALA A 22 -14.16 1.09 -4.95
C ALA A 22 -13.24 1.01 -3.72
N LEU A 23 -12.14 1.76 -3.78
CA LEU A 23 -11.36 2.13 -2.61
C LEU A 23 -11.94 3.43 -2.06
N ASP A 24 -12.30 3.45 -0.77
CA ASP A 24 -12.86 4.63 -0.12
C ASP A 24 -11.78 5.40 0.65
N GLY A 25 -12.15 6.56 1.18
CA GLY A 25 -11.29 7.36 2.06
C GLY A 25 -10.87 6.62 3.33
N ALA A 26 -9.82 7.13 3.97
CA ALA A 26 -9.26 6.57 5.19
C ALA A 26 -9.39 7.57 6.35
N ASP A 27 -9.86 7.09 7.50
CA ASP A 27 -9.68 7.76 8.78
C ASP A 27 -8.27 7.44 9.33
N TYR A 28 -7.31 8.27 8.95
CA TYR A 28 -5.88 8.05 9.21
C TYR A 28 -5.57 7.86 10.70
N GLU A 29 -6.09 8.72 11.57
CA GLU A 29 -5.75 8.67 13.00
C GLU A 29 -6.59 7.63 13.74
N GLY A 30 -7.92 7.67 13.61
CA GLY A 30 -8.82 6.84 14.42
C GLY A 30 -8.86 5.37 14.03
N THR A 31 -8.60 5.06 12.76
CA THR A 31 -8.64 3.68 12.25
C THR A 31 -7.25 3.10 12.00
N TYR A 32 -6.31 3.92 11.51
CA TYR A 32 -5.00 3.44 11.08
C TYR A 32 -3.82 3.88 11.96
N GLY A 33 -4.02 4.78 12.94
CA GLY A 33 -2.95 5.24 13.83
C GLY A 33 -1.84 6.00 13.12
N ILE A 34 -2.18 6.67 12.02
CA ILE A 34 -1.26 7.49 11.23
C ILE A 34 -1.51 8.94 11.60
N LYS A 35 -0.49 9.61 12.13
CA LYS A 35 -0.56 11.02 12.51
C LYS A 35 0.65 11.77 11.99
N SER A 36 0.45 13.00 11.54
CA SER A 36 1.52 13.96 11.28
C SER A 36 1.44 15.16 12.21
N ASP A 37 2.59 15.71 12.55
CA ASP A 37 2.74 16.99 13.27
C ASP A 37 3.96 17.73 12.72
N GLY A 38 3.72 18.80 11.97
CA GLY A 38 4.76 19.48 11.19
C GLY A 38 5.45 18.52 10.20
N GLU A 39 6.74 18.28 10.41
CA GLU A 39 7.59 17.43 9.58
C GLU A 39 7.65 15.97 10.09
N ALA A 40 7.07 15.69 11.26
CA ALA A 40 7.07 14.35 11.85
C ALA A 40 5.87 13.52 11.38
N LEU A 41 6.12 12.23 11.11
CA LEU A 41 5.12 11.20 10.83
C LEU A 41 5.24 10.09 11.86
N THR A 42 4.15 9.79 12.57
CA THR A 42 4.07 8.68 13.53
C THR A 42 3.14 7.61 13.00
N LEU A 43 3.62 6.35 12.99
CA LEU A 43 2.88 5.17 12.57
C LEU A 43 2.70 4.24 13.77
N GLN A 44 1.48 4.16 14.31
CA GLN A 44 1.18 3.24 15.39
C GLN A 44 0.95 1.83 14.84
N LEU A 45 1.66 0.84 15.42
CA LEU A 45 1.57 -0.55 14.93
C LEU A 45 0.14 -1.12 15.00
N LYS A 46 -0.65 -0.79 16.02
CA LYS A 46 -1.99 -1.37 16.20
C LYS A 46 -3.00 -0.35 16.67
N VAL A 47 -4.10 -0.23 15.94
CA VAL A 47 -5.30 0.54 16.29
C VAL A 47 -6.52 -0.31 16.01
N GLY A 48 -7.30 -0.63 17.05
CA GLY A 48 -8.41 -1.58 16.94
C GLY A 48 -7.98 -2.92 16.36
N SER A 49 -8.56 -3.28 15.21
CA SER A 49 -8.22 -4.48 14.43
C SER A 49 -7.18 -4.26 13.33
N ASN A 50 -6.78 -3.02 13.05
CA ASN A 50 -5.73 -2.71 12.08
C ASN A 50 -4.35 -3.01 12.68
N VAL A 51 -3.46 -3.63 11.89
CA VAL A 51 -2.08 -3.94 12.27
C VAL A 51 -1.15 -3.49 11.15
N GLY A 52 -0.27 -2.54 11.46
CA GLY A 52 0.67 -1.94 10.53
C GLY A 52 0.02 -0.91 9.60
N SER A 53 0.87 -0.26 8.82
CA SER A 53 0.49 0.72 7.82
C SER A 53 1.61 0.85 6.78
N ARG A 54 1.25 1.18 5.54
CA ARG A 54 2.19 1.63 4.51
C ARG A 54 1.64 2.91 3.89
N VAL A 55 2.49 3.92 3.78
CA VAL A 55 2.12 5.24 3.25
C VAL A 55 3.15 5.69 2.22
N TYR A 56 2.74 6.57 1.32
CA TYR A 56 3.60 7.14 0.28
C TYR A 56 3.60 8.66 0.42
N LEU A 57 4.74 9.28 0.12
CA LEU A 57 4.82 10.73 0.07
C LEU A 57 4.08 11.24 -1.18
N MET A 58 3.13 12.14 -0.96
CA MET A 58 2.37 12.78 -2.03
C MET A 58 3.09 14.05 -2.51
N GLY A 59 3.14 14.23 -3.83
CA GLY A 59 3.65 15.46 -4.41
C GLY A 59 2.66 16.63 -4.28
N PRO A 60 3.02 17.81 -4.82
CA PRO A 60 2.19 19.00 -4.74
C PRO A 60 0.77 18.75 -5.29
N LYS A 61 -0.23 19.33 -4.62
CA LYS A 61 -1.68 19.19 -4.92
C LYS A 61 -2.27 17.79 -4.65
N SER A 62 -1.51 16.87 -4.05
CA SER A 62 -2.00 15.57 -3.57
C SER A 62 -2.68 14.70 -4.64
N ALA A 63 -2.32 14.88 -5.91
CA ALA A 63 -2.86 14.11 -7.03
C ALA A 63 -1.98 12.91 -7.41
N ASN A 64 -0.68 13.01 -7.16
CA ASN A 64 0.33 12.05 -7.57
C ASN A 64 1.35 11.85 -6.45
N TYR A 65 2.10 10.75 -6.49
CA TYR A 65 3.25 10.55 -5.62
C TYR A 65 4.37 11.55 -5.93
N GLU A 66 5.17 11.84 -4.90
CA GLU A 66 6.43 12.55 -5.07
C GLU A 66 7.48 11.59 -5.64
N LEU A 67 8.16 12.00 -6.73
CA LEU A 67 9.20 11.19 -7.36
C LEU A 67 10.58 11.71 -6.97
N PHE A 68 11.45 10.80 -6.55
CA PHE A 68 12.82 11.12 -6.18
C PHE A 68 13.80 10.65 -7.26
N ASN A 69 14.60 11.59 -7.79
CA ASN A 69 15.71 11.29 -8.68
C ASN A 69 17.02 11.22 -7.88
N LEU A 70 17.34 10.04 -7.35
CA LEU A 70 18.36 9.87 -6.30
C LEU A 70 19.81 9.85 -6.79
N LYS A 71 20.06 9.70 -8.10
CA LYS A 71 21.44 9.65 -8.62
C LYS A 71 22.20 10.93 -8.27
N ASN A 72 23.35 10.76 -7.60
CA ASN A 72 24.22 11.86 -7.16
C ASN A 72 23.48 12.87 -6.25
N LYS A 73 22.64 12.36 -5.35
CA LYS A 73 21.91 13.12 -4.32
C LYS A 73 22.15 12.52 -2.93
N GLU A 74 21.80 13.29 -1.92
CA GLU A 74 21.74 12.87 -0.52
C GLU A 74 20.27 12.88 -0.06
N PHE A 75 19.89 11.89 0.75
CA PHE A 75 18.59 11.82 1.41
C PHE A 75 18.84 11.58 2.89
N THR A 76 18.18 12.37 3.74
CA THR A 76 18.39 12.36 5.20
C THR A 76 17.04 12.43 5.89
N PHE A 77 16.91 11.73 7.01
CA PHE A 77 15.74 11.75 7.87
C PHE A 77 16.13 11.43 9.31
N ASP A 78 15.36 11.94 10.26
CA ASP A 78 15.44 11.55 11.67
C ASP A 78 14.47 10.41 11.95
N VAL A 79 14.85 9.50 12.85
CA VAL A 79 14.01 8.35 13.21
C VAL A 79 14.10 8.05 14.70
N ASP A 80 12.94 7.83 15.33
CA ASP A 80 12.83 7.29 16.67
C ASP A 80 12.28 5.85 16.60
N VAL A 81 13.17 4.87 16.81
CA VAL A 81 12.84 3.44 16.87
C VAL A 81 12.84 2.90 18.30
N SER A 82 12.89 3.77 19.32
CA SER A 82 13.00 3.36 20.73
C SER A 82 11.84 2.48 21.21
N ASN A 83 10.68 2.58 20.53
CA ASN A 83 9.47 1.82 20.80
C ASN A 83 9.22 0.67 19.80
N LEU A 84 10.22 0.26 19.01
CA LEU A 84 10.15 -0.89 18.10
C LEU A 84 10.92 -2.10 18.66
N PRO A 85 10.29 -2.96 19.48
CA PRO A 85 10.91 -4.19 19.97
C PRO A 85 11.16 -5.22 18.86
N CYS A 86 11.81 -6.32 19.22
CA CYS A 86 12.10 -7.45 18.33
C CYS A 86 10.86 -7.95 17.57
N GLY A 87 11.05 -8.31 16.30
CA GLY A 87 9.98 -8.83 15.43
C GLY A 87 9.17 -7.75 14.71
N LEU A 88 9.48 -6.47 14.94
CA LEU A 88 8.90 -5.34 14.20
C LEU A 88 9.90 -4.73 13.23
N ASN A 89 9.37 -4.07 12.21
CA ASN A 89 10.17 -3.30 11.25
C ASN A 89 9.47 -1.97 10.97
N GLY A 90 10.16 -0.86 11.27
CA GLY A 90 9.79 0.49 10.83
C GLY A 90 10.63 0.85 9.62
N ALA A 91 10.11 0.57 8.43
CA ALA A 91 10.87 0.71 7.19
C ALA A 91 10.61 2.06 6.51
N LEU A 92 11.69 2.64 5.95
CA LEU A 92 11.65 3.77 5.02
C LEU A 92 12.48 3.38 3.80
N TYR A 93 11.84 3.34 2.63
CA TYR A 93 12.43 2.78 1.41
C TYR A 93 11.83 3.44 0.17
N PHE A 94 12.50 3.27 -0.97
CA PHE A 94 12.01 3.70 -2.28
C PHE A 94 11.69 2.50 -3.17
N VAL A 95 10.66 2.65 -4.00
CA VAL A 95 10.26 1.67 -5.02
C VAL A 95 9.97 2.37 -6.33
N GLU A 96 10.18 1.70 -7.46
CA GLU A 96 9.94 2.24 -8.80
C GLU A 96 8.45 2.18 -9.20
N MET A 97 7.58 2.78 -8.38
CA MET A 97 6.14 2.87 -8.65
C MET A 97 5.82 3.94 -9.70
N PRO A 98 4.79 3.74 -10.54
CA PRO A 98 4.27 4.80 -11.41
C PRO A 98 3.80 6.00 -10.58
N ARG A 99 4.15 7.21 -11.03
CA ARG A 99 3.81 8.48 -10.35
C ARG A 99 2.33 8.65 -10.02
N ASP A 100 1.46 8.16 -10.90
CA ASP A 100 0.01 8.25 -10.79
C ASP A 100 -0.62 7.00 -10.17
N GLY A 101 0.20 6.09 -9.62
CA GLY A 101 -0.25 4.82 -9.05
C GLY A 101 -0.83 3.86 -10.10
N GLY A 102 -0.51 4.05 -11.38
CA GLY A 102 -0.99 3.23 -12.50
C GLY A 102 -2.31 3.72 -13.09
N LEU A 103 -2.76 4.94 -12.76
CA LEU A 103 -4.02 5.51 -13.23
C LEU A 103 -4.07 5.62 -14.77
N SER A 104 -2.97 6.04 -15.39
CA SER A 104 -2.87 6.17 -16.86
C SER A 104 -2.60 4.85 -17.57
N ALA A 105 -1.95 3.90 -16.89
CA ALA A 105 -1.58 2.60 -17.47
C ALA A 105 -2.74 1.59 -17.48
N TYR A 106 -3.63 1.65 -16.49
CA TYR A 106 -4.70 0.66 -16.31
C TYR A 106 -6.06 1.34 -16.39
N SER A 107 -6.80 1.08 -17.48
CA SER A 107 -8.09 1.73 -17.73
C SER A 107 -9.14 1.48 -16.64
N THR A 108 -9.07 0.36 -15.93
CA THR A 108 -9.93 0.01 -14.79
C THR A 108 -9.49 0.64 -13.47
N ASN A 109 -8.25 1.13 -13.37
CA ASN A 109 -7.83 1.90 -12.21
C ASN A 109 -8.41 3.32 -12.33
N LYS A 110 -9.39 3.63 -11.48
CA LYS A 110 -9.96 4.98 -11.34
C LYS A 110 -9.57 5.66 -10.04
N ALA A 111 -8.79 4.99 -9.20
CA ALA A 111 -8.40 5.44 -7.87
C ALA A 111 -7.05 6.17 -7.91
N GLY A 112 -6.02 5.52 -8.48
CA GLY A 112 -4.69 6.09 -8.68
C GLY A 112 -3.94 6.41 -7.38
N ALA A 113 -2.87 7.19 -7.51
CA ALA A 113 -1.98 7.56 -6.39
C ALA A 113 -2.71 8.20 -5.20
N ARG A 114 -3.79 8.95 -5.45
CA ARG A 114 -4.61 9.56 -4.39
C ARG A 114 -5.18 8.55 -3.39
N TYR A 115 -5.33 7.30 -3.80
CA TYR A 115 -5.82 6.19 -2.97
C TYR A 115 -4.75 5.09 -2.76
N GLY A 116 -3.47 5.40 -2.99
CA GLY A 116 -2.38 4.48 -2.65
C GLY A 116 -2.23 3.28 -3.59
N THR A 117 -2.75 3.34 -4.83
CA THR A 117 -2.61 2.22 -5.79
C THR A 117 -1.22 2.14 -6.41
N GLY A 118 -0.92 1.00 -7.05
CA GLY A 118 0.29 0.82 -7.86
C GLY A 118 1.49 0.23 -7.11
N TYR A 119 1.31 -0.20 -5.86
CA TYR A 119 2.42 -0.78 -5.08
C TYR A 119 3.07 -1.97 -5.79
N CYS A 120 4.40 -1.98 -5.76
CA CYS A 120 5.29 -3.02 -6.20
C CYS A 120 6.56 -2.93 -5.35
N ASP A 121 7.32 -4.02 -5.26
CA ASP A 121 8.65 -4.05 -4.65
C ASP A 121 9.46 -5.25 -5.20
N ALA A 122 10.69 -5.48 -4.72
CA ALA A 122 11.55 -6.53 -5.24
C ALA A 122 11.13 -7.95 -4.81
N GLN A 123 10.19 -8.08 -3.87
CA GLN A 123 9.62 -9.36 -3.43
C GLN A 123 8.50 -9.85 -4.35
N CYS A 124 8.07 -9.04 -5.32
CA CYS A 124 6.94 -9.35 -6.20
C CYS A 124 5.66 -9.78 -5.43
N PRO A 125 5.20 -8.99 -4.45
CA PRO A 125 4.14 -9.36 -3.51
C PRO A 125 2.87 -9.77 -4.21
N GLN A 126 2.36 -10.94 -3.83
CA GLN A 126 1.12 -11.51 -4.35
C GLN A 126 -0.10 -11.20 -3.50
N ASP A 127 0.08 -10.54 -2.36
CA ASP A 127 -0.98 -10.12 -1.43
C ASP A 127 -1.61 -8.76 -1.80
N ILE A 128 -1.11 -8.11 -2.86
CA ILE A 128 -1.65 -6.84 -3.36
C ILE A 128 -3.02 -7.03 -4.00
N LYS A 129 -4.01 -6.28 -3.51
CA LYS A 129 -5.45 -6.48 -3.78
C LYS A 129 -5.99 -5.70 -4.99
N GLN A 130 -5.18 -5.46 -6.01
CA GLN A 130 -5.63 -4.78 -7.25
C GLN A 130 -6.45 -5.73 -8.13
N ALA A 131 -7.61 -6.16 -7.62
CA ALA A 131 -8.45 -7.23 -8.18
C ALA A 131 -7.70 -8.55 -8.46
N ASN A 132 -6.65 -8.84 -7.68
CA ASN A 132 -5.85 -10.06 -7.75
C ASN A 132 -6.60 -11.26 -7.15
N ILE A 133 -7.75 -11.60 -7.73
CA ILE A 133 -8.68 -12.58 -7.16
C ILE A 133 -8.48 -14.00 -7.69
N ASN A 134 -7.78 -14.14 -8.81
CA ASN A 134 -7.52 -15.43 -9.43
C ASN A 134 -6.65 -16.28 -8.50
N ASN A 135 -7.12 -17.50 -8.22
CA ASN A 135 -6.49 -18.43 -7.27
C ASN A 135 -6.22 -17.81 -5.89
N TRP A 136 -7.10 -16.90 -5.42
CA TRP A 136 -6.95 -16.28 -4.13
C TRP A 136 -6.93 -17.31 -2.98
N ALA A 137 -5.83 -17.35 -2.24
CA ALA A 137 -5.61 -18.22 -1.10
C ALA A 137 -5.58 -17.38 0.19
N PRO A 138 -6.59 -17.49 1.07
CA PRO A 138 -6.59 -16.83 2.37
C PRO A 138 -5.40 -17.27 3.24
N SER A 139 -4.74 -16.33 3.91
CA SER A 139 -3.67 -16.65 4.86
C SER A 139 -4.21 -17.37 6.09
N THR A 140 -3.49 -18.38 6.57
CA THR A 140 -3.80 -19.09 7.82
C THR A 140 -3.29 -18.36 9.06
N GLY A 141 -2.26 -17.51 8.91
CA GLY A 141 -1.64 -16.76 10.00
C GLY A 141 -2.13 -15.32 10.14
N ASN A 142 -2.91 -14.81 9.17
CA ASN A 142 -3.41 -13.45 9.17
C ASN A 142 -4.83 -13.40 8.57
N THR A 143 -5.80 -12.99 9.38
CA THR A 143 -7.22 -12.97 8.99
C THR A 143 -7.58 -11.85 8.02
N ASN A 144 -6.63 -10.95 7.70
CA ASN A 144 -6.85 -9.78 6.83
C ASN A 144 -6.14 -9.90 5.47
N THR A 145 -5.34 -10.95 5.26
CA THR A 145 -4.52 -11.12 4.06
C THR A 145 -4.73 -12.48 3.40
N GLY A 146 -4.28 -12.56 2.16
CA GLY A 146 -4.21 -13.75 1.33
C GLY A 146 -3.35 -13.42 0.12
N THR A 147 -3.16 -14.37 -0.78
CA THR A 147 -2.37 -14.17 -2.00
C THR A 147 -3.16 -14.57 -3.23
N GLY A 148 -3.03 -13.81 -4.31
CA GLY A 148 -3.57 -14.15 -5.62
C GLY A 148 -2.48 -14.63 -6.57
N SER A 149 -2.84 -14.89 -7.82
CA SER A 149 -1.90 -15.40 -8.83
C SER A 149 -0.87 -14.37 -9.31
N GLN A 150 -1.18 -13.07 -9.23
CA GLN A 150 -0.31 -12.01 -9.73
C GLN A 150 0.60 -11.47 -8.63
N GLY A 151 1.89 -11.28 -8.94
CA GLY A 151 2.82 -10.51 -8.12
C GLY A 151 3.08 -9.14 -8.73
N SER A 152 3.36 -8.14 -7.90
CA SER A 152 3.65 -6.77 -8.35
C SER A 152 5.13 -6.44 -8.14
N CYS A 153 5.94 -6.50 -9.19
CA CYS A 153 7.40 -6.38 -9.12
C CYS A 153 7.90 -5.01 -9.59
N CYS A 154 8.88 -4.43 -8.91
CA CYS A 154 9.70 -3.32 -9.41
C CYS A 154 11.02 -3.21 -8.64
N ASP A 155 11.92 -2.34 -9.10
CA ASP A 155 13.15 -2.05 -8.37
C ASP A 155 12.83 -1.43 -6.99
N GLU A 156 13.61 -1.83 -5.98
CA GLU A 156 13.46 -1.43 -4.58
C GLU A 156 14.83 -1.01 -4.02
N MET A 157 14.84 0.08 -3.24
CA MET A 157 15.98 0.56 -2.48
C MET A 157 15.55 0.76 -1.03
N ASP A 158 15.90 -0.21 -0.20
CA ASP A 158 15.83 -0.10 1.26
C ASP A 158 16.98 0.81 1.75
N ILE A 159 16.66 1.98 2.31
CA ILE A 159 17.64 2.97 2.82
C ILE A 159 18.28 2.45 4.12
#